data_AF-A0A7C6WVJ1-F1
#
_entry.id   AF-A0A7C6WVJ1-F1
#
_cell.length_a   1.000
_cell.length_b   1.000
_cell.length_c   1.000
_cell.angle_alpha   90.00
_cell.angle_beta   90.00
_cell.angle_gamma   90.00
#
_symmetry.space_group_name_H-M   'P 1'
#
loop_
_entity.id
_entity.type
_entity.pdbx_description
1 polymer ?
#
loop_
_entity_poly.entity_id
_entity_poly.type
_entity_poly.pdbx_seq_one_letter_code
_entity_poly.pdbx_strand_id
1 'polypeptide(L)'
;FDLKTDWQKIKEEFNNYKLLSRVSSTDIIQAITLMATYSNKLNRVKQNISDEELPAVSCKRKDMLELSLQDYQKYRDPVVQGFIKASKILFENHIYTARDLPYNAQLIPMSAILAVLGDEIDNIGYKKKLMQWFWCGVFGELYGSANETRYALDLPQVVDWIINNGPKPKTIYDANFSPSRLHTLRTRNSAAYKGIYALLMDDETKDWLSATKIDFSTYFSESIDIHHIFPVAWCLKNGISKEDYNCIINKTPLSSRTNRIVSGEAPSKYLVRIKKHAGVSDDEFKNVLKSHVISPELLYADDFENFFIDRKEKILRRIEKAMNKSIPREAIQTEEGVYMDEGGEEE
;
A
#
# COMPACT_ATOMS: atom_id res chain seq x y z
N PHE A 1 33.60 16.74 -8.22
CA PHE A 1 32.68 16.06 -7.28
C PHE A 1 32.47 14.65 -7.80
N ASP A 2 32.72 13.62 -6.99
CA ASP A 2 32.54 12.23 -7.42
C ASP A 2 31.20 11.67 -6.95
N LEU A 3 30.25 11.56 -7.89
CA LEU A 3 28.89 11.04 -7.63
C LEU A 3 28.91 9.59 -7.15
N LYS A 4 29.88 8.78 -7.57
CA LYS A 4 29.97 7.37 -7.18
C LYS A 4 30.32 7.25 -5.69
N THR A 5 31.30 8.03 -5.23
CA THR A 5 31.64 8.09 -3.80
C THR A 5 30.50 8.66 -2.98
N ASP A 6 29.81 9.72 -3.45
CA ASP A 6 28.67 10.27 -2.71
C ASP A 6 27.53 9.25 -2.57
N TRP A 7 27.23 8.51 -3.64
CA TRP A 7 26.23 7.43 -3.59
C TRP A 7 26.58 6.36 -2.54
N GLN A 8 27.85 5.96 -2.41
CA GLN A 8 28.23 5.00 -1.36
C GLN A 8 27.93 5.53 0.04
N LYS A 9 28.20 6.82 0.30
CA LYS A 9 27.86 7.47 1.58
C LYS A 9 26.35 7.46 1.84
N ILE A 10 25.54 7.84 0.85
CA ILE A 10 24.07 7.78 0.98
C ILE A 10 23.61 6.35 1.27
N LYS A 11 24.18 5.37 0.57
CA LYS A 11 23.85 3.96 0.77
C LYS A 11 24.21 3.49 2.18
N GLU A 12 25.35 3.93 2.72
CA GLU A 12 25.74 3.69 4.12
C GLU A 12 24.73 4.28 5.11
N GLU A 13 24.27 5.51 4.87
CA GLU A 13 23.20 6.13 5.68
C GLU A 13 21.89 5.31 5.61
N PHE A 14 21.54 4.81 4.42
CA PHE A 14 20.33 4.02 4.19
C PHE A 14 20.37 2.60 4.76
N ASN A 15 21.55 2.05 5.10
CA ASN A 15 21.67 0.70 5.66
C ASN A 15 20.88 0.52 6.97
N ASN A 16 20.65 1.61 7.71
CA ASN A 16 19.84 1.59 8.93
C ASN A 16 18.32 1.45 8.66
N TYR A 17 17.90 1.59 7.40
CA TYR A 17 16.49 1.63 6.99
C TYR A 17 16.19 0.53 5.98
N LYS A 18 15.74 -0.64 6.46
CA LYS A 18 15.43 -1.82 5.61
C LYS A 18 14.43 -1.53 4.47
N LEU A 19 13.59 -0.51 4.62
CA LEU A 19 12.67 -0.03 3.59
C LEU A 19 13.40 0.54 2.37
N LEU A 20 14.53 1.22 2.58
CA LEU A 20 15.28 1.93 1.55
C LEU A 20 16.30 1.03 0.80
N SER A 21 16.37 -0.26 1.12
CA SER A 21 17.41 -1.15 0.57
C SER A 21 17.35 -1.37 -0.95
N ARG A 22 16.23 -1.03 -1.58
CA ARG A 22 16.04 -1.08 -3.05
C ARG A 22 16.13 0.29 -3.73
N VAL A 23 16.36 1.36 -2.97
CA VAL A 23 16.57 2.69 -3.55
C VAL A 23 17.89 2.69 -4.30
N SER A 24 17.85 3.17 -5.53
CA SER A 24 19.01 3.28 -6.42
C SER A 24 19.57 4.70 -6.44
N SER A 25 20.80 4.85 -6.95
CA SER A 25 21.37 6.18 -7.21
C SER A 25 20.51 7.00 -8.17
N THR A 26 19.85 6.34 -9.13
CA THR A 26 18.95 7.00 -10.09
C THR A 26 17.71 7.56 -9.40
N ASP A 27 17.12 6.85 -8.44
CA ASP A 27 15.95 7.34 -7.70
C ASP A 27 16.28 8.62 -6.92
N ILE A 28 17.49 8.69 -6.35
CA ILE A 28 17.97 9.88 -5.63
C ILE A 28 18.24 11.03 -6.58
N ILE A 29 18.97 10.79 -7.68
CA ILE A 29 19.21 11.84 -8.69
C ILE A 29 17.88 12.36 -9.21
N GLN A 30 16.92 11.48 -9.47
CA GLN A 30 15.59 11.86 -9.94
C GLN A 30 14.84 12.73 -8.92
N ALA A 31 14.88 12.38 -7.63
CA ALA A 31 14.29 13.19 -6.56
C ALA A 31 14.99 14.55 -6.39
N ILE A 32 16.32 14.60 -6.49
CA ILE A 32 17.12 15.84 -6.47
C ILE A 32 16.76 16.74 -7.65
N THR A 33 16.69 16.18 -8.87
CA THR A 33 16.26 16.92 -10.06
C THR A 33 14.83 17.46 -9.92
N LEU A 34 13.93 16.66 -9.36
CA LEU A 34 12.55 17.09 -9.08
C LEU A 34 12.53 18.29 -8.12
N MET A 35 13.33 18.25 -7.06
CA MET A 35 13.46 19.34 -6.07
C MET A 35 14.10 20.60 -6.68
N ALA A 36 15.12 20.42 -7.54
CA ALA A 36 15.80 21.52 -8.22
C ALA A 36 14.89 22.27 -9.19
N THR A 37 14.16 21.54 -10.05
CA THR A 37 13.24 22.16 -11.01
C THR A 37 12.04 22.81 -10.31
N TYR A 38 11.52 22.21 -9.23
CA TYR A 38 10.50 22.82 -8.39
C TYR A 38 10.98 24.13 -7.75
N SER A 39 12.19 24.13 -7.17
CA SER A 39 12.76 25.32 -6.57
C SER A 39 13.03 26.43 -7.60
N ASN A 40 13.48 26.08 -8.81
CA ASN A 40 13.61 27.04 -9.91
C ASN A 40 12.26 27.68 -10.25
N LYS A 41 11.19 26.88 -10.39
CA LYS A 41 9.84 27.40 -10.62
C LYS A 41 9.41 28.38 -9.53
N LEU A 42 9.57 28.02 -8.25
CA LEU A 42 9.22 28.92 -7.13
C LEU A 42 10.01 30.24 -7.15
N ASN A 43 11.30 30.20 -7.50
CA ASN A 43 12.12 31.41 -7.59
C ASN A 43 11.65 32.32 -8.74
N ARG A 44 11.23 31.76 -9.88
CA ARG A 44 10.67 32.53 -11.00
C ARG A 44 9.32 33.16 -10.66
N VAL A 45 8.46 32.44 -9.93
CA VAL A 45 7.21 33.01 -9.39
C VAL A 45 7.50 34.21 -8.49
N LYS A 46 8.47 34.11 -7.58
CA LYS A 46 8.88 35.23 -6.70
C LYS A 46 9.44 36.44 -7.47
N GLN A 47 9.91 36.25 -8.69
CA GLN A 47 10.37 37.30 -9.59
C GLN A 47 9.23 37.91 -10.43
N ASN A 48 7.96 37.54 -10.16
CA ASN A 48 6.77 37.97 -10.90
C ASN A 48 6.83 37.66 -12.41
N ILE A 49 7.49 36.56 -12.79
CA ILE A 49 7.46 36.04 -14.14
C ILE A 49 6.06 35.53 -14.47
N SER A 50 5.59 35.73 -15.70
CA SER A 50 4.26 35.31 -16.14
C SER A 50 4.11 33.78 -16.13
N ASP A 51 2.90 33.27 -15.93
CA ASP A 51 2.64 31.82 -15.87
C ASP A 51 3.05 31.07 -17.14
N GLU A 52 2.97 31.73 -18.30
CA GLU A 52 3.37 31.18 -19.61
C GLU A 52 4.88 30.96 -19.73
N GLU A 53 5.68 31.75 -19.00
CA GLU A 53 7.14 31.70 -19.01
C GLU A 53 7.72 30.88 -17.83
N LEU A 54 6.87 30.39 -16.92
CA LEU A 54 7.33 29.61 -15.78
C LEU A 54 7.91 28.26 -16.24
N PRO A 55 9.12 27.89 -15.76
CA PRO A 55 9.70 26.60 -16.09
C PRO A 55 8.84 25.47 -15.50
N ALA A 56 8.71 24.39 -16.27
CA ALA A 56 8.04 23.19 -15.79
C ALA A 56 8.85 22.50 -14.69
N VAL A 57 8.15 21.94 -13.70
CA VAL A 57 8.73 20.96 -12.78
C VAL A 57 8.93 19.66 -13.57
N SER A 58 10.11 19.05 -13.51
CA SER A 58 10.42 17.84 -14.26
C SER A 58 11.57 17.06 -13.62
N CYS A 59 11.62 15.77 -13.92
CA CYS A 59 12.67 14.86 -13.48
C CYS A 59 12.92 13.73 -14.50
N LYS A 60 12.66 14.02 -15.78
CA LYS A 60 12.91 13.06 -16.86
C LYS A 60 14.41 12.90 -17.04
N ARG A 61 14.81 11.86 -17.78
CA ARG A 61 16.23 11.59 -18.08
C ARG A 61 17.00 12.81 -18.58
N LYS A 62 16.42 13.62 -19.48
CA LYS A 62 17.05 14.84 -19.98
C LYS A 62 17.34 15.85 -18.85
N ASP A 63 16.40 16.01 -17.93
CA ASP A 63 16.50 16.99 -16.84
C ASP A 63 17.51 16.51 -15.79
N MET A 64 17.63 15.18 -15.60
CA MET A 64 18.67 14.61 -14.74
C MET A 64 20.08 14.84 -15.31
N LEU A 65 20.24 14.82 -16.64
CA LEU A 65 21.51 15.11 -17.30
C LEU A 65 21.87 16.61 -17.28
N GLU A 66 20.87 17.48 -17.22
CA GLU A 66 21.03 18.94 -17.12
C GLU A 66 21.19 19.43 -15.67
N LEU A 67 21.08 18.55 -14.67
CA LEU A 67 21.22 18.91 -13.27
C LEU A 67 22.61 19.46 -12.98
N SER A 68 22.66 20.74 -12.57
CA SER A 68 23.93 21.39 -12.22
C SER A 68 24.53 20.79 -10.95
N LEU A 69 25.86 20.80 -10.84
CA LEU A 69 26.54 20.36 -9.61
C LEU A 69 26.11 21.21 -8.39
N GLN A 70 25.88 22.51 -8.60
CA GLN A 70 25.43 23.41 -7.55
C GLN A 70 24.06 23.01 -7.02
N ASP A 71 23.10 22.73 -7.91
CA ASP A 71 21.77 22.26 -7.51
C ASP A 71 21.82 20.88 -6.86
N TYR A 72 22.63 19.97 -7.42
CA TYR A 72 22.84 18.66 -6.81
C TYR A 72 23.29 18.80 -5.36
N GLN A 73 24.37 19.55 -5.11
CA GLN A 73 24.91 19.72 -3.76
C GLN A 73 23.91 20.42 -2.82
N LYS A 74 23.15 21.39 -3.34
CA LYS A 74 22.15 22.13 -2.56
C LYS A 74 21.00 21.25 -2.09
N TYR A 75 20.50 20.34 -2.93
CA TYR A 75 19.31 19.56 -2.63
C TYR A 75 19.59 18.10 -2.22
N ARG A 76 20.86 17.64 -2.31
CA ARG A 76 21.28 16.28 -1.90
C ARG A 76 20.84 15.96 -0.48
N ASP A 77 21.28 16.73 0.50
CA ASP A 77 21.00 16.42 1.92
C ASP A 77 19.51 16.50 2.26
N PRO A 78 18.76 17.56 1.87
CA PRO A 78 17.31 17.60 2.08
C PRO A 78 16.57 16.39 1.51
N VAL A 79 16.91 15.94 0.30
CA VAL A 79 16.27 14.78 -0.34
C VAL A 79 16.63 13.49 0.36
N VAL A 80 17.89 13.29 0.73
CA VAL A 80 18.33 12.11 1.50
C VAL A 80 17.59 12.03 2.83
N GLN A 81 17.45 13.14 3.55
CA GLN A 81 16.65 13.20 4.76
C GLN A 81 15.16 12.98 4.49
N GLY A 82 14.65 13.44 3.35
CA GLY A 82 13.30 13.15 2.86
C GLY A 82 13.03 11.65 2.68
N PHE A 83 13.97 10.89 2.09
CA PHE A 83 13.88 9.43 2.00
C PHE A 83 13.89 8.77 3.38
N ILE A 84 14.75 9.23 4.29
CA ILE A 84 14.81 8.72 5.66
C ILE A 84 13.49 9.00 6.39
N LYS A 85 12.94 10.22 6.30
CA LYS A 85 11.66 10.58 6.91
C LYS A 85 10.51 9.77 6.29
N ALA A 86 10.53 9.55 4.96
CA ALA A 86 9.57 8.68 4.29
C ALA A 86 9.60 7.27 4.87
N SER A 87 10.81 6.71 5.06
CA SER A 87 10.96 5.37 5.63
C SER A 87 10.35 5.27 7.04
N LYS A 88 10.53 6.29 7.89
CA LYS A 88 9.98 6.34 9.25
C LYS A 88 8.45 6.43 9.24
N ILE A 89 7.88 7.31 8.41
CA ILE A 89 6.42 7.45 8.27
C ILE A 89 5.79 6.16 7.74
N LEU A 90 6.39 5.54 6.73
CA LEU A 90 5.87 4.28 6.18
C LEU A 90 6.02 3.11 7.16
N PHE A 91 7.06 3.13 7.99
CA PHE A 91 7.23 2.18 9.09
C PHE A 91 6.14 2.30 10.14
N GLU A 92 5.75 3.52 10.52
CA GLU A 92 4.58 3.78 11.39
C GLU A 92 3.27 3.24 10.78
N ASN A 93 3.21 3.07 9.47
CA ASN A 93 2.05 2.55 8.72
C ASN A 93 2.26 1.08 8.29
N HIS A 94 3.02 0.32 9.07
CA HIS A 94 3.24 -1.12 8.92
C HIS A 94 3.90 -1.56 7.60
N ILE A 95 4.67 -0.66 6.96
CA ILE A 95 5.51 -0.99 5.81
C ILE A 95 6.96 -1.00 6.31
N TYR A 96 7.48 -2.20 6.64
CA TYR A 96 8.75 -2.30 7.38
C TYR A 96 9.98 -2.49 6.48
N THR A 97 9.83 -3.13 5.31
CA THR A 97 10.95 -3.45 4.42
C THR A 97 10.66 -3.12 2.96
N ALA A 98 11.71 -3.11 2.13
CA ALA A 98 11.57 -2.92 0.70
C ALA A 98 10.72 -4.02 0.01
N ARG A 99 10.51 -5.17 0.67
CA ARG A 99 9.59 -6.22 0.21
C ARG A 99 8.13 -5.79 0.39
N ASP A 100 7.83 -5.10 1.48
CA ASP A 100 6.49 -4.66 1.87
C ASP A 100 6.07 -3.35 1.18
N LEU A 101 7.04 -2.60 0.64
CA LEU A 101 6.77 -1.35 -0.06
C LEU A 101 5.92 -1.56 -1.33
N PRO A 102 4.76 -0.90 -1.47
CA PRO A 102 3.91 -1.00 -2.66
C PRO A 102 4.64 -0.56 -3.94
N TYR A 103 5.26 0.63 -3.91
CA TYR A 103 5.99 1.20 -5.04
C TYR A 103 7.28 1.88 -4.57
N ASN A 104 8.44 1.42 -5.07
CA ASN A 104 9.70 2.14 -4.91
C ASN A 104 9.64 3.53 -5.60
N ALA A 105 9.00 3.57 -6.76
CA ALA A 105 8.73 4.77 -7.55
C ALA A 105 8.08 5.91 -6.75
N GLN A 106 7.15 5.60 -5.85
CA GLN A 106 6.42 6.63 -5.08
C GLN A 106 7.28 7.28 -3.99
N LEU A 107 8.39 6.64 -3.57
CA LEU A 107 9.34 7.26 -2.64
C LEU A 107 10.02 8.50 -3.24
N ILE A 108 10.16 8.57 -4.57
CA ILE A 108 10.81 9.68 -5.26
C ILE A 108 10.05 11.00 -4.99
N PRO A 109 8.77 11.16 -5.38
CA PRO A 109 8.03 12.38 -5.04
C PRO A 109 7.80 12.52 -3.54
N MET A 110 7.60 11.42 -2.79
CA MET A 110 7.41 11.50 -1.34
C MET A 110 8.64 12.10 -0.64
N SER A 111 9.85 11.69 -1.01
CA SER A 111 11.08 12.24 -0.43
C SER A 111 11.26 13.73 -0.75
N ALA A 112 10.93 14.16 -1.97
CA ALA A 112 11.00 15.56 -2.37
C ALA A 112 9.94 16.41 -1.64
N ILE A 113 8.72 15.90 -1.47
CA ILE A 113 7.67 16.55 -0.68
C ILE A 113 8.13 16.72 0.77
N LEU A 114 8.69 15.66 1.37
CA LEU A 114 9.19 15.69 2.74
C LEU A 114 10.41 16.61 2.89
N ALA A 115 11.26 16.72 1.88
CA ALA A 115 12.38 17.66 1.86
C ALA A 115 11.89 19.12 1.87
N VAL A 116 10.76 19.41 1.23
CA VAL A 116 10.13 20.75 1.24
C VAL A 116 9.44 21.03 2.58
N LEU A 117 8.72 20.06 3.12
CA LEU A 117 7.98 20.22 4.39
C LEU A 117 8.90 20.23 5.62
N GLY A 118 10.06 19.56 5.55
CA GLY A 118 10.97 19.44 6.69
C GLY A 118 10.28 18.85 7.91
N ASP A 119 10.36 19.55 9.05
CA ASP A 119 9.75 19.12 10.31
C ASP A 119 8.24 19.42 10.40
N GLU A 120 7.69 20.27 9.53
CA GLU A 120 6.25 20.60 9.56
C GLU A 120 5.38 19.37 9.32
N ILE A 121 5.89 18.33 8.64
CA ILE A 121 5.16 17.08 8.41
C ILE A 121 4.80 16.34 9.71
N ASP A 122 5.45 16.64 10.83
CA ASP A 122 5.10 16.04 12.12
C ASP A 122 3.75 16.55 12.65
N ASN A 123 3.18 17.60 12.04
CA ASN A 123 1.78 17.97 12.23
C ASN A 123 0.84 16.83 11.79
N ILE A 124 -0.07 16.42 12.69
CA ILE A 124 -1.01 15.32 12.44
C ILE A 124 -1.89 15.52 11.20
N GLY A 125 -2.31 16.76 10.92
CA GLY A 125 -3.10 17.11 9.75
C GLY A 125 -2.31 16.97 8.45
N TYR A 126 -1.04 17.38 8.47
CA TYR A 126 -0.15 17.28 7.31
C TYR A 126 0.21 15.82 7.02
N LYS A 127 0.57 15.05 8.06
CA LYS A 127 0.80 13.61 7.94
C LYS A 127 -0.44 12.87 7.40
N LYS A 128 -1.65 13.23 7.86
CA LYS A 128 -2.91 12.65 7.34
C LYS A 128 -3.13 12.94 5.85
N LYS A 129 -2.90 14.17 5.41
CA LYS A 129 -2.99 14.54 3.98
C LYS A 129 -1.94 13.78 3.14
N LEU A 130 -0.68 13.76 3.59
CA LEU A 130 0.38 13.01 2.92
C LEU A 130 0.02 11.52 2.78
N MET A 131 -0.47 10.89 3.86
CA MET A 131 -0.86 9.48 3.83
C MET A 131 -2.11 9.23 2.97
N GLN A 132 -3.06 10.16 2.92
CA GLN A 132 -4.18 10.05 1.98
C GLN A 132 -3.68 10.02 0.52
N TRP A 133 -2.75 10.93 0.15
CA TRP A 133 -2.11 10.92 -1.16
C TRP A 133 -1.35 9.62 -1.42
N PHE A 134 -0.59 9.14 -0.43
CA PHE A 134 0.15 7.89 -0.52
C PHE A 134 -0.78 6.71 -0.83
N TRP A 135 -1.83 6.52 -0.02
CA TRP A 135 -2.79 5.44 -0.19
C TRP A 135 -3.60 5.53 -1.49
N CYS A 136 -3.94 6.74 -1.93
CA CYS A 136 -4.54 6.94 -3.27
C CYS A 136 -3.61 6.46 -4.38
N GLY A 137 -2.32 6.74 -4.27
CA GLY A 137 -1.30 6.24 -5.18
C GLY A 137 -1.19 4.72 -5.21
N VAL A 138 -1.22 4.08 -4.03
CA VAL A 138 -1.13 2.63 -3.87
C VAL A 138 -2.37 1.92 -4.42
N PHE A 139 -3.56 2.30 -3.97
CA PHE A 139 -4.80 1.62 -4.31
C PHE A 139 -5.36 2.03 -5.67
N GLY A 140 -5.00 3.21 -6.19
CA GLY A 140 -5.21 3.54 -7.60
C GLY A 140 -4.20 2.89 -8.55
N GLU A 141 -3.22 2.15 -8.02
CA GLU A 141 -2.12 1.52 -8.79
C GLU A 141 -1.38 2.50 -9.73
N LEU A 142 -1.24 3.77 -9.30
CA LEU A 142 -0.87 4.91 -10.15
C LEU A 142 0.63 5.08 -10.42
N TYR A 143 1.47 4.22 -9.84
CA TYR A 143 2.94 4.27 -9.93
C TYR A 143 3.55 3.04 -10.63
N GLY A 144 2.72 2.27 -11.34
CA GLY A 144 3.16 1.08 -12.08
C GLY A 144 3.88 1.37 -13.40
N SER A 145 3.64 2.53 -14.02
CA SER A 145 4.25 2.92 -15.31
C SER A 145 4.15 4.43 -15.57
N ALA A 146 5.05 4.96 -16.42
CA ALA A 146 5.05 6.36 -16.87
C ALA A 146 5.05 7.41 -15.73
N ASN A 147 5.82 7.15 -14.67
CA ASN A 147 5.68 7.84 -13.40
C ASN A 147 6.27 9.26 -13.35
N GLU A 148 7.23 9.60 -14.21
CA GLU A 148 7.98 10.87 -14.14
C GLU A 148 7.06 12.10 -14.25
N THR A 149 6.06 12.05 -15.13
CA THR A 149 5.04 13.10 -15.26
C THR A 149 4.20 13.22 -13.99
N ARG A 150 3.89 12.08 -13.34
CA ARG A 150 3.14 12.08 -12.09
C ARG A 150 3.95 12.69 -10.95
N TYR A 151 5.25 12.38 -10.84
CA TYR A 151 6.12 12.99 -9.83
C TYR A 151 6.16 14.52 -9.95
N ALA A 152 6.28 15.01 -11.18
CA ALA A 152 6.28 16.44 -11.52
C ALA A 152 4.97 17.15 -11.16
N LEU A 153 3.85 16.44 -11.19
CA LEU A 153 2.55 16.94 -10.73
C LEU A 153 2.40 16.84 -9.21
N ASP A 154 2.82 15.72 -8.63
CA ASP A 154 2.63 15.41 -7.21
C ASP A 154 3.36 16.41 -6.31
N LEU A 155 4.64 16.69 -6.57
CA LEU A 155 5.41 17.57 -5.68
C LEU A 155 4.72 18.94 -5.47
N PRO A 156 4.45 19.75 -6.52
CA PRO A 156 3.82 21.04 -6.32
C PRO A 156 2.39 20.93 -5.75
N GLN A 157 1.57 19.97 -6.23
CA GLN A 157 0.17 19.87 -5.82
C GLN A 157 0.01 19.38 -4.38
N VAL A 158 0.83 18.41 -3.94
CA VAL A 158 0.76 17.87 -2.59
C VAL A 158 1.28 18.89 -1.58
N VAL A 159 2.39 19.58 -1.89
CA VAL A 159 2.91 20.66 -1.03
C VAL A 159 1.88 21.76 -0.87
N ASP A 160 1.31 22.25 -1.97
CA ASP A 160 0.29 23.31 -1.93
C ASP A 160 -0.97 22.88 -1.17
N TRP A 161 -1.44 21.65 -1.40
CA TRP A 161 -2.57 21.10 -0.68
C TRP A 161 -2.31 20.96 0.83
N ILE A 162 -1.10 20.57 1.22
CA ILE A 162 -0.72 20.40 2.62
C ILE A 162 -0.61 21.74 3.34
N ILE A 163 0.24 22.63 2.83
CA ILE A 163 0.61 23.90 3.48
C ILE A 163 -0.49 24.95 3.33
N ASN A 164 -0.99 25.15 2.11
CA ASN A 164 -1.87 26.28 1.78
C ASN A 164 -3.35 25.91 1.73
N ASN A 165 -3.71 24.65 2.02
CA ASN A 165 -5.05 24.11 1.78
C ASN A 165 -5.52 24.30 0.34
N GLY A 166 -4.60 24.19 -0.63
CA GLY A 166 -4.92 24.25 -2.05
C GLY A 166 -5.83 23.11 -2.54
N PRO A 167 -6.09 23.02 -3.85
CA PRO A 167 -6.89 21.94 -4.43
C PRO A 167 -6.31 20.55 -4.15
N LYS A 168 -7.17 19.52 -4.06
CA LYS A 168 -6.70 18.13 -3.91
C LYS A 168 -5.81 17.74 -5.10
N PRO A 169 -4.67 17.06 -4.86
CA PRO A 169 -3.79 16.59 -5.93
C PRO A 169 -4.50 15.68 -6.92
N LYS A 170 -4.08 15.75 -8.19
CA LYS A 170 -4.62 14.93 -9.27
C LYS A 170 -4.48 13.43 -8.99
N THR A 171 -3.43 13.00 -8.30
CA THR A 171 -3.27 11.60 -7.86
C THR A 171 -4.41 11.13 -6.95
N ILE A 172 -4.96 12.01 -6.10
CA ILE A 172 -6.15 11.68 -5.28
C ILE A 172 -7.39 11.63 -6.17
N TYR A 173 -7.54 12.54 -7.13
CA TYR A 173 -8.67 12.54 -8.05
C TYR A 173 -8.71 11.28 -8.92
N ASP A 174 -7.59 10.94 -9.55
CA ASP A 174 -7.43 9.80 -10.48
C ASP A 174 -7.55 8.44 -9.78
N ALA A 175 -7.26 8.37 -8.48
CA ALA A 175 -7.26 7.11 -7.76
C ALA A 175 -8.67 6.52 -7.66
N ASN A 176 -8.85 5.32 -8.19
CA ASN A 176 -10.08 4.55 -8.08
C ASN A 176 -9.73 3.09 -7.82
N PHE A 177 -10.48 2.44 -6.92
CA PHE A 177 -10.30 1.02 -6.61
C PHE A 177 -11.57 0.27 -7.00
N SER A 178 -11.45 -0.76 -7.83
CA SER A 178 -12.60 -1.62 -8.17
C SER A 178 -12.75 -2.78 -7.17
N PRO A 179 -13.94 -3.07 -6.62
CA PRO A 179 -14.16 -4.21 -5.75
C PRO A 179 -13.70 -5.56 -6.32
N SER A 180 -13.88 -5.77 -7.63
CA SER A 180 -13.44 -7.00 -8.31
C SER A 180 -11.92 -7.17 -8.31
N ARG A 181 -11.15 -6.08 -8.14
CA ARG A 181 -9.69 -6.14 -8.02
C ARG A 181 -9.27 -7.06 -6.87
N LEU A 182 -9.99 -7.11 -5.75
CA LEU A 182 -9.68 -8.00 -4.62
C LEU A 182 -9.58 -9.49 -5.03
N HIS A 183 -10.43 -9.96 -5.94
CA HIS A 183 -10.41 -11.36 -6.42
C HIS A 183 -9.13 -11.69 -7.21
N THR A 184 -8.53 -10.68 -7.85
CA THR A 184 -7.32 -10.87 -8.67
C THR A 184 -6.02 -10.72 -7.88
N LEU A 185 -6.08 -10.24 -6.63
CA LEU A 185 -4.90 -10.05 -5.77
C LEU A 185 -4.46 -11.37 -5.15
N ARG A 186 -3.67 -12.16 -5.90
CA ARG A 186 -3.25 -13.52 -5.48
C ARG A 186 -1.87 -13.57 -4.84
N THR A 187 -0.96 -12.66 -5.20
CA THR A 187 0.45 -12.68 -4.77
C THR A 187 0.92 -11.32 -4.26
N ARG A 188 1.99 -11.33 -3.45
CA ARG A 188 2.61 -10.13 -2.85
C ARG A 188 3.32 -9.22 -3.87
N ASN A 189 3.24 -9.50 -5.16
CA ASN A 189 3.85 -8.64 -6.17
C ASN A 189 3.04 -7.37 -6.45
N SER A 190 1.71 -7.41 -6.26
CA SER A 190 0.86 -6.23 -6.46
C SER A 190 1.05 -5.20 -5.34
N ALA A 191 1.08 -3.93 -5.72
CA ALA A 191 1.09 -2.80 -4.80
C ALA A 191 -0.16 -2.78 -3.92
N ALA A 192 -1.35 -2.97 -4.50
CA ALA A 192 -2.61 -3.03 -3.76
C ALA A 192 -2.62 -4.21 -2.77
N TYR A 193 -2.05 -5.36 -3.13
CA TYR A 193 -1.90 -6.49 -2.20
C TYR A 193 -1.08 -6.10 -0.96
N LYS A 194 0.08 -5.46 -1.17
CA LYS A 194 0.93 -4.98 -0.07
C LYS A 194 0.25 -3.90 0.76
N GLY A 195 -0.51 -3.01 0.12
CA GLY A 195 -1.32 -2.01 0.81
C GLY A 195 -2.39 -2.62 1.71
N ILE A 196 -3.15 -3.61 1.22
CA ILE A 196 -4.13 -4.33 2.05
C ILE A 196 -3.43 -5.01 3.23
N TYR A 197 -2.28 -5.62 2.98
CA TYR A 197 -1.51 -6.26 4.04
C TYR A 197 -1.12 -5.28 5.16
N ALA A 198 -0.64 -4.09 4.80
CA ALA A 198 -0.34 -3.03 5.75
C ALA A 198 -1.61 -2.56 6.52
N LEU A 199 -2.74 -2.38 5.83
CA LEU A 199 -4.00 -2.02 6.48
C LEU A 199 -4.51 -3.10 7.44
N LEU A 200 -4.29 -4.39 7.14
CA LEU A 200 -4.63 -5.47 8.07
C LEU A 200 -3.75 -5.41 9.32
N MET A 201 -2.46 -5.12 9.19
CA MET A 201 -1.58 -4.98 10.37
C MET A 201 -1.96 -3.79 11.26
N ASP A 202 -2.51 -2.71 10.69
CA ASP A 202 -3.00 -1.52 11.41
C ASP A 202 -4.18 -1.80 12.35
N ASP A 203 -4.99 -2.82 12.03
CA ASP A 203 -6.17 -3.25 12.82
C ASP A 203 -5.81 -4.07 14.08
N GLU A 204 -4.62 -3.86 14.62
CA GLU A 204 -4.09 -4.58 15.78
C GLU A 204 -4.13 -6.11 15.62
N THR A 205 -3.88 -6.58 14.40
CA THR A 205 -3.88 -8.01 14.07
C THR A 205 -2.94 -8.79 14.99
N LYS A 206 -3.41 -9.92 15.55
CA LYS A 206 -2.69 -10.76 16.52
C LYS A 206 -2.52 -12.18 16.03
N ASP A 207 -1.35 -12.79 16.18
CA ASP A 207 -1.19 -14.21 15.84
C ASP A 207 -2.19 -15.09 16.63
N TRP A 208 -2.87 -16.01 15.94
CA TRP A 208 -3.96 -16.77 16.55
C TRP A 208 -3.52 -17.70 17.68
N LEU A 209 -2.27 -18.15 17.68
CA LEU A 209 -1.77 -19.05 18.70
C LEU A 209 -1.22 -18.30 19.91
N SER A 210 -0.38 -17.28 19.68
CA SER A 210 0.28 -16.55 20.77
C SER A 210 -0.54 -15.39 21.31
N ALA A 211 -1.63 -15.00 20.62
CA ALA A 211 -2.38 -13.75 20.84
C ALA A 211 -1.49 -12.49 20.85
N THR A 212 -0.26 -12.60 20.35
CA THR A 212 0.70 -11.49 20.33
C THR A 212 0.39 -10.62 19.13
N LYS A 213 0.31 -9.31 19.36
CA LYS A 213 0.12 -8.33 18.28
C LYS A 213 1.25 -8.48 17.26
N ILE A 214 0.88 -8.56 16.00
CA ILE A 214 1.82 -8.59 14.87
C ILE A 214 2.33 -7.16 14.67
N ASP A 215 3.32 -6.81 15.47
CA ASP A 215 4.05 -5.56 15.43
C ASP A 215 5.42 -5.74 14.76
N PHE A 216 6.25 -4.70 14.77
CA PHE A 216 7.59 -4.78 14.19
C PHE A 216 8.42 -5.91 14.81
N SER A 217 8.42 -6.08 16.14
CA SER A 217 9.27 -7.06 16.81
C SER A 217 8.89 -8.48 16.40
N THR A 218 7.60 -8.79 16.48
CA THR A 218 7.06 -10.10 16.12
C THR A 218 7.12 -10.39 14.62
N TYR A 219 6.94 -9.39 13.76
CA TYR A 219 7.06 -9.55 12.30
C TYR A 219 8.40 -10.18 11.89
N PHE A 220 9.51 -9.72 12.49
CA PHE A 220 10.83 -10.27 12.22
C PHE A 220 11.13 -11.56 12.99
N SER A 221 10.73 -11.69 14.25
CA SER A 221 11.08 -12.85 15.07
C SER A 221 10.27 -14.11 14.75
N GLU A 222 9.02 -13.96 14.33
CA GLU A 222 8.08 -15.09 14.16
C GLU A 222 7.89 -15.54 12.70
N SER A 223 8.63 -14.94 11.77
CA SER A 223 8.52 -15.21 10.33
C SER A 223 7.07 -15.11 9.84
N ILE A 224 6.40 -13.98 10.15
CA ILE A 224 5.01 -13.76 9.78
C ILE A 224 4.90 -13.78 8.25
N ASP A 225 4.02 -14.63 7.73
CA ASP A 225 3.72 -14.70 6.31
C ASP A 225 2.20 -14.77 6.09
N ILE A 226 1.78 -14.71 4.83
CA ILE A 226 0.36 -14.67 4.48
C ILE A 226 -0.11 -16.06 4.12
N HIS A 227 -1.12 -16.51 4.85
CA HIS A 227 -1.66 -17.86 4.75
C HIS A 227 -3.15 -17.85 4.45
N HIS A 228 -3.63 -18.94 3.87
CA HIS A 228 -5.04 -19.12 3.57
C HIS A 228 -5.86 -19.33 4.86
N ILE A 229 -6.97 -18.63 4.99
CA ILE A 229 -7.89 -18.79 6.14
C ILE A 229 -8.68 -20.09 5.99
N PHE A 230 -9.35 -20.27 4.84
CA PHE A 230 -9.85 -21.56 4.41
C PHE A 230 -8.75 -22.26 3.62
N PRO A 231 -8.18 -23.38 4.11
CA PRO A 231 -7.02 -24.00 3.49
C PRO A 231 -7.31 -24.53 2.09
N VAL A 232 -6.30 -24.49 1.21
CA VAL A 232 -6.42 -24.93 -0.19
C VAL A 232 -6.99 -26.35 -0.30
N ALA A 233 -6.52 -27.29 0.53
CA ALA A 233 -6.98 -28.67 0.51
C ALA A 233 -8.49 -28.78 0.85
N TRP A 234 -8.97 -27.99 1.80
CA TRP A 234 -10.39 -27.92 2.14
C TRP A 234 -11.19 -27.30 0.99
N CYS A 235 -10.71 -26.19 0.41
CA CYS A 235 -11.39 -25.52 -0.71
C CYS A 235 -11.54 -26.44 -1.92
N LEU A 236 -10.49 -27.18 -2.29
CA LEU A 236 -10.53 -28.16 -3.40
C LEU A 236 -11.56 -29.27 -3.15
N LYS A 237 -11.63 -29.78 -1.92
CA LYS A 237 -12.59 -30.83 -1.56
C LYS A 237 -14.05 -30.35 -1.62
N ASN A 238 -14.29 -29.07 -1.39
CA ASN A 238 -15.62 -28.46 -1.38
C ASN A 238 -15.97 -27.74 -2.69
N GLY A 239 -15.20 -27.94 -3.76
CA GLY A 239 -15.51 -27.38 -5.07
C GLY A 239 -15.35 -25.86 -5.18
N ILE A 240 -14.62 -25.24 -4.26
CA ILE A 240 -14.36 -23.79 -4.30
C ILE A 240 -13.36 -23.47 -5.42
N SER A 241 -13.68 -22.47 -6.24
CA SER A 241 -12.85 -22.05 -7.37
C SER A 241 -11.46 -21.57 -6.92
N LYS A 242 -10.45 -21.75 -7.78
CA LYS A 242 -9.08 -21.26 -7.52
C LYS A 242 -9.02 -19.74 -7.43
N GLU A 243 -9.89 -19.07 -8.18
CA GLU A 243 -10.07 -17.64 -8.21
C GLU A 243 -10.45 -17.12 -6.83
N ASP A 244 -11.38 -17.79 -6.15
CA ASP A 244 -11.91 -17.35 -4.85
C ASP A 244 -10.99 -17.77 -3.71
N TYR A 245 -10.58 -19.05 -3.64
CA TYR A 245 -9.76 -19.47 -2.50
C TYR A 245 -8.37 -18.84 -2.50
N ASN A 246 -7.83 -18.44 -3.66
CA ASN A 246 -6.44 -17.96 -3.75
C ASN A 246 -6.32 -16.43 -3.78
N CYS A 247 -7.40 -15.67 -3.69
CA CYS A 247 -7.34 -14.22 -3.63
C CYS A 247 -6.98 -13.69 -2.23
N ILE A 248 -6.81 -12.37 -2.09
CA ILE A 248 -6.43 -11.70 -0.84
C ILE A 248 -7.52 -11.83 0.23
N ILE A 249 -8.78 -12.01 -0.18
CA ILE A 249 -9.93 -12.10 0.75
C ILE A 249 -9.75 -13.33 1.64
N ASN A 250 -9.37 -14.48 1.09
CA ASN A 250 -9.12 -15.69 1.86
C ASN A 250 -7.70 -15.77 2.47
N LYS A 251 -7.03 -14.62 2.69
CA LYS A 251 -5.64 -14.58 3.14
C LYS A 251 -5.44 -13.67 4.35
N THR A 252 -4.55 -14.08 5.26
CA THR A 252 -4.25 -13.31 6.47
C THR A 252 -2.81 -13.53 6.97
N PRO A 253 -2.15 -12.52 7.59
CA PRO A 253 -0.87 -12.74 8.27
C PRO A 253 -1.02 -13.75 9.41
N LEU A 254 -0.17 -14.77 9.45
CA LEU A 254 -0.02 -15.67 10.60
C LEU A 254 1.45 -16.01 10.78
N SER A 255 1.85 -16.39 12.01
CA SER A 255 3.16 -16.99 12.21
C SER A 255 3.25 -18.35 11.53
N SER A 256 4.48 -18.72 11.14
CA SER A 256 4.75 -20.06 10.61
C SER A 256 4.34 -21.18 11.57
N ARG A 257 4.40 -20.93 12.89
CA ARG A 257 3.98 -21.86 13.94
C ARG A 257 2.46 -22.06 13.92
N THR A 258 1.69 -20.98 13.84
CA THR A 258 0.22 -21.03 13.76
C THR A 258 -0.24 -21.71 12.47
N ASN A 259 0.39 -21.39 11.34
CA ASN A 259 0.05 -21.99 10.04
C ASN A 259 0.25 -23.53 10.02
N ARG A 260 1.21 -24.07 10.79
CA ARG A 260 1.36 -25.53 10.94
C ARG A 260 0.15 -26.20 11.61
N ILE A 261 -0.56 -25.49 12.50
CA ILE A 261 -1.75 -26.01 13.19
C ILE A 261 -2.99 -25.94 12.28
N VAL A 262 -3.09 -24.88 11.45
CA VAL A 262 -4.16 -24.70 10.45
C VAL A 262 -4.23 -25.91 9.53
N SER A 263 -3.08 -26.39 9.03
CA SER A 263 -2.98 -27.58 8.17
C SER A 263 -3.86 -27.49 6.90
N GLY A 264 -4.47 -28.59 6.46
CA GLY A 264 -5.38 -28.64 5.30
C GLY A 264 -6.85 -28.81 5.66
N GLU A 265 -7.21 -28.68 6.94
CA GLU A 265 -8.56 -28.97 7.46
C GLU A 265 -9.49 -27.76 7.45
N ALA A 266 -10.78 -28.00 7.74
CA ALA A 266 -11.79 -26.97 7.87
C ALA A 266 -11.50 -26.00 9.03
N PRO A 267 -11.83 -24.70 8.90
CA PRO A 267 -11.74 -23.74 9.99
C PRO A 267 -12.35 -24.19 11.31
N SER A 268 -13.57 -24.74 11.29
CA SER A 268 -14.24 -25.28 12.48
C SER A 268 -13.37 -26.27 13.27
N LYS A 269 -12.54 -27.07 12.58
CA LYS A 269 -11.67 -28.07 13.19
C LYS A 269 -10.37 -27.48 13.71
N TYR A 270 -9.65 -26.73 12.88
CA TYR A 270 -8.34 -26.23 13.30
C TYR A 270 -8.50 -25.13 14.37
N LEU A 271 -9.59 -24.35 14.36
CA LEU A 271 -9.83 -23.31 15.37
C LEU A 271 -9.98 -23.90 16.77
N VAL A 272 -10.64 -25.06 16.91
CA VAL A 272 -10.74 -25.78 18.19
C VAL A 272 -9.34 -26.15 18.70
N ARG A 273 -8.46 -26.62 17.81
CA ARG A 273 -7.07 -26.93 18.17
C ARG A 273 -6.29 -25.69 18.53
N ILE A 274 -6.33 -24.63 17.72
CA ILE A 274 -5.59 -23.40 17.98
C ILE A 274 -6.02 -22.81 19.32
N LYS A 275 -7.32 -22.67 19.57
CA LYS A 275 -7.85 -22.19 20.85
C LYS A 275 -7.35 -23.02 22.04
N LYS A 276 -7.39 -24.36 21.92
CA LYS A 276 -6.89 -25.26 22.96
C LYS A 276 -5.40 -25.04 23.24
N HIS A 277 -4.57 -24.81 22.22
CA HIS A 277 -3.15 -24.55 22.39
C HIS A 277 -2.86 -23.13 22.90
N ALA A 278 -3.70 -22.15 22.53
CA ALA A 278 -3.60 -20.78 23.02
C ALA A 278 -3.97 -20.67 24.51
N GLY A 279 -4.85 -21.55 25.01
CA GLY A 279 -5.20 -21.62 26.42
C GLY A 279 -6.05 -20.44 26.91
N VAL A 280 -6.79 -19.78 26.01
CA VAL A 280 -7.63 -18.60 26.28
C VAL A 280 -9.12 -18.94 26.27
N SER A 281 -9.94 -18.03 26.80
CA SER A 281 -11.40 -18.14 26.73
C SER A 281 -11.92 -18.01 25.29
N ASP A 282 -13.17 -18.41 25.07
CA ASP A 282 -13.81 -18.32 23.75
C ASP A 282 -13.95 -16.87 23.27
N ASP A 283 -14.28 -15.95 24.16
CA ASP A 283 -14.45 -14.53 23.84
C ASP A 283 -13.10 -13.87 23.50
N GLU A 284 -12.04 -14.18 24.25
CA GLU A 284 -10.69 -13.72 23.93
C GLU A 284 -10.24 -14.22 22.56
N PHE A 285 -10.45 -15.50 22.25
CA PHE A 285 -10.07 -16.06 20.95
C PHE A 285 -10.89 -15.47 19.80
N LYS A 286 -12.20 -15.26 19.99
CA LYS A 286 -13.04 -14.55 19.02
C LYS A 286 -12.54 -13.13 18.76
N ASN A 287 -12.06 -12.43 19.78
CA ASN A 287 -11.48 -11.09 19.60
C ASN A 287 -10.16 -11.13 18.82
N VAL A 288 -9.34 -12.16 19.00
CA VAL A 288 -8.16 -12.40 18.16
C VAL A 288 -8.58 -12.64 16.71
N LEU A 289 -9.59 -13.46 16.43
CA LEU A 289 -10.07 -13.64 15.06
C LEU A 289 -10.62 -12.34 14.45
N LYS A 290 -11.37 -11.55 15.22
CA LYS A 290 -11.94 -10.27 14.78
C LYS A 290 -10.87 -9.25 14.37
N SER A 291 -9.68 -9.25 15.00
CA SER A 291 -8.58 -8.35 14.59
C SER A 291 -8.09 -8.64 13.17
N HIS A 292 -8.31 -9.85 12.65
CA HIS A 292 -7.97 -10.21 11.26
C HIS A 292 -9.05 -9.81 10.25
N VAL A 293 -10.07 -9.05 10.64
CA VAL A 293 -11.21 -8.70 9.78
C VAL A 293 -12.06 -9.94 9.46
N ILE A 294 -12.34 -10.74 10.48
CA ILE A 294 -13.09 -12.00 10.37
C ILE A 294 -14.34 -11.93 11.25
N SER A 295 -15.46 -12.48 10.78
CA SER A 295 -16.59 -12.88 11.64
C SER A 295 -16.35 -14.31 12.12
N PRO A 296 -16.02 -14.54 13.41
CA PRO A 296 -15.68 -15.87 13.91
C PRO A 296 -16.75 -16.93 13.63
N GLU A 297 -18.02 -16.52 13.66
CA GLU A 297 -19.19 -17.38 13.48
C GLU A 297 -19.16 -18.07 12.11
N LEU A 298 -18.73 -17.37 11.06
CA LEU A 298 -18.64 -17.90 9.70
C LEU A 298 -17.53 -18.94 9.56
N LEU A 299 -16.43 -18.79 10.29
CA LEU A 299 -15.36 -19.79 10.31
C LEU A 299 -15.79 -21.03 11.12
N TYR A 300 -16.44 -20.85 12.27
CA TYR A 300 -16.93 -21.99 13.05
C TYR A 300 -18.00 -22.80 12.30
N ALA A 301 -18.74 -22.18 11.39
CA ALA A 301 -19.71 -22.83 10.52
C ALA A 301 -19.11 -23.39 9.21
N ASP A 302 -17.81 -23.18 8.95
CA ASP A 302 -17.17 -23.47 7.67
C ASP A 302 -17.86 -22.80 6.45
N ASP A 303 -18.54 -21.67 6.68
CA ASP A 303 -19.34 -20.96 5.70
C ASP A 303 -18.45 -20.04 4.85
N PHE A 304 -17.84 -20.62 3.82
CA PHE A 304 -16.93 -19.91 2.93
C PHE A 304 -17.59 -18.75 2.19
N GLU A 305 -18.83 -18.93 1.70
CA GLU A 305 -19.51 -17.93 0.87
C GLU A 305 -19.81 -16.67 1.66
N ASN A 306 -20.47 -16.80 2.81
CA ASN A 306 -20.77 -15.63 3.64
C ASN A 306 -19.49 -15.03 4.24
N PHE A 307 -18.49 -15.86 4.60
CA PHE A 307 -17.18 -15.36 5.01
C PHE A 307 -16.57 -14.46 3.95
N PHE A 308 -16.61 -14.91 2.70
CA PHE A 308 -16.00 -14.22 1.58
C PHE A 308 -16.67 -12.86 1.35
N ILE A 309 -18.00 -12.82 1.34
CA ILE A 309 -18.79 -11.60 1.16
C ILE A 309 -18.55 -10.61 2.30
N ASP A 310 -18.65 -11.06 3.56
CA ASP A 310 -18.46 -10.23 4.75
C ASP A 310 -17.04 -9.64 4.80
N ARG A 311 -16.02 -10.48 4.60
CA ARG A 311 -14.63 -10.04 4.65
C ARG A 311 -14.27 -9.12 3.47
N LYS A 312 -14.81 -9.38 2.27
CA LYS A 312 -14.65 -8.48 1.11
C LYS A 312 -15.11 -7.07 1.45
N GLU A 313 -16.34 -6.92 1.95
CA GLU A 313 -16.88 -5.60 2.30
C GLU A 313 -16.08 -4.93 3.41
N LYS A 314 -15.69 -5.68 4.45
CA LYS A 314 -14.86 -5.12 5.52
C LYS A 314 -13.49 -4.65 5.03
N ILE A 315 -12.84 -5.36 4.10
CA ILE A 315 -11.58 -4.92 3.48
C ILE A 315 -11.82 -3.66 2.64
N LEU A 316 -12.90 -3.60 1.86
CA LEU A 316 -13.23 -2.41 1.05
C LEU A 316 -13.37 -1.15 1.92
N ARG A 317 -14.07 -1.23 3.06
CA ARG A 317 -14.20 -0.11 4.00
C ARG A 317 -12.85 0.43 4.52
N ARG A 318 -11.85 -0.44 4.68
CA ARG A 318 -10.50 -0.02 5.10
C ARG A 318 -9.77 0.70 3.98
N ILE A 319 -9.91 0.21 2.75
CA ILE A 319 -9.38 0.89 1.56
C ILE A 319 -10.03 2.28 1.42
N GLU A 320 -11.36 2.37 1.58
CA GLU A 320 -12.09 3.65 1.57
C GLU A 320 -11.58 4.62 2.63
N LYS A 321 -11.39 4.14 3.87
CA LYS A 321 -10.84 4.94 4.98
C LYS A 321 -9.43 5.45 4.66
N ALA A 322 -8.57 4.59 4.11
CA ALA A 322 -7.19 4.92 3.79
C ALA A 322 -7.08 5.93 2.63
N MET A 323 -7.87 5.75 1.57
CA MET A 323 -7.95 6.69 0.44
C MET A 323 -8.77 7.95 0.78
N ASN A 324 -9.62 7.87 1.81
CA ASN A 324 -10.66 8.84 2.13
C ASN A 324 -11.49 9.16 0.86
N LYS A 325 -11.95 8.09 0.20
CA LYS A 325 -12.80 8.06 -1.00
C LYS A 325 -13.78 6.91 -0.90
N SER A 326 -14.99 7.09 -1.41
CA SER A 326 -15.94 5.99 -1.57
C SER A 326 -15.53 5.09 -2.73
N ILE A 327 -15.77 3.79 -2.56
CA ILE A 327 -15.66 2.79 -3.61
C ILE A 327 -17.08 2.45 -4.07
N PRO A 328 -17.43 2.65 -5.35
CA PRO A 328 -18.69 2.17 -5.89
C PRO A 328 -18.76 0.65 -5.71
N ARG A 329 -19.82 0.17 -5.06
CA ARG A 329 -20.14 -1.26 -5.08
C ARG A 329 -20.81 -1.50 -6.42
N GLU A 330 -20.34 -2.51 -7.16
CA GLU A 330 -21.06 -2.96 -8.36
C GLU A 330 -22.49 -3.28 -7.89
N ALA A 331 -23.49 -2.55 -8.41
CA ALA A 331 -24.85 -3.05 -8.35
C ALA A 331 -24.83 -4.41 -9.04
N ILE A 332 -25.37 -5.44 -8.39
CA ILE A 332 -25.53 -6.75 -9.01
C ILE A 332 -26.26 -6.51 -10.33
N GLN A 333 -25.54 -6.63 -11.45
CA GLN A 333 -26.21 -6.74 -12.74
C GLN A 333 -26.87 -8.12 -12.69
N THR A 334 -28.16 -8.15 -12.38
CA THR A 334 -29.01 -9.26 -12.80
C THR A 334 -28.95 -9.26 -14.32
N GLU A 335 -28.17 -10.18 -14.88
CA GLU A 335 -28.24 -10.50 -16.31
C GLU A 335 -29.63 -11.08 -16.59
N GLU A 336 -30.62 -10.22 -16.82
CA GLU A 336 -31.84 -10.60 -17.53
C GLU A 336 -31.48 -10.74 -19.01
N GLY A 337 -30.89 -11.88 -19.35
CA GLY A 337 -30.76 -12.36 -20.71
C GLY A 337 -31.53 -13.67 -20.84
N VAL A 338 -32.85 -13.59 -21.02
CA VAL A 338 -33.63 -14.74 -21.48
C VAL A 338 -33.16 -15.05 -22.89
N TYR A 339 -32.42 -16.13 -23.06
CA TYR A 339 -32.20 -16.75 -24.36
C TYR A 339 -33.55 -17.28 -24.84
N MET A 340 -34.20 -16.55 -25.75
CA MET A 340 -35.29 -17.10 -26.55
C MET A 340 -34.66 -17.96 -27.64
N ASP A 341 -34.86 -19.27 -27.53
CA ASP A 341 -34.57 -20.25 -28.56
C ASP A 341 -35.54 -20.01 -29.72
N GLU A 342 -35.09 -19.38 -30.81
CA GLU A 342 -35.80 -19.37 -32.09
C GLU A 342 -35.63 -20.74 -32.75
N GLY A 343 -36.41 -21.70 -32.26
CA GLY A 343 -36.59 -23.01 -32.86
C GLY A 343 -37.70 -23.01 -33.91
N GLY A 344 -37.30 -23.21 -35.17
CA GLY A 344 -38.06 -24.04 -36.13
C GLY A 344 -38.97 -23.30 -37.12
N GLU A 345 -38.42 -22.93 -38.28
CA GLU A 345 -39.18 -22.92 -39.53
C GLU A 345 -39.11 -24.33 -40.14
N GLU A 346 -40.21 -25.08 -40.07
CA GLU A 346 -40.55 -26.15 -41.01
C GLU A 346 -41.63 -25.59 -41.96
N GLU A 347 -41.29 -25.47 -43.25
CA GLU A 347 -42.04 -26.01 -44.39
C GLU A 347 -41.22 -25.92 -45.69
#